data_AF-E2BCU3-F1
#
_entry.id   AF-E2BCU3-F1
#
_cell.length_a   1.000
_cell.length_b   1.000
_cell.length_c   1.000
_cell.angle_alpha   90.00
_cell.angle_beta   90.00
_cell.angle_gamma   90.00
#
_symmetry.space_group_name_H-M   'P 1'
#
loop_
_entity.id
_entity.type
_entity.pdbx_description
1 polymer ?
#
loop_
_entity_poly.entity_id
_entity_poly.type
_entity_poly.pdbx_seq_one_letter_code
_entity_poly.pdbx_strand_id
1 'polypeptide(L)' 'IDKIIKRESVADIRKTAMDISRKLRDENLADVSRSIISRRLKEVDFLQRAGVKKPLISAKNKKTR' A
#
# COMPACT_ATOMS: atom_id res chain seq x y z
N ILE A 1 -2.88 3.75 15.03
CA ILE A 1 -2.77 2.93 13.79
C ILE A 1 -3.45 3.62 12.61
N ASP A 2 -4.75 3.95 12.68
CA ASP A 2 -5.47 4.56 11.55
C ASP A 2 -4.87 5.90 11.07
N LYS A 3 -4.38 6.76 11.98
CA LYS A 3 -3.65 8.00 11.61
C LYS A 3 -2.37 7.72 10.80
N ILE A 4 -1.66 6.62 11.10
CA ILE A 4 -0.43 6.23 10.40
C ILE A 4 -0.77 5.68 9.03
N ILE A 5 -1.78 4.80 8.95
CA ILE A 5 -2.30 4.26 7.67
C ILE A 5 -2.76 5.41 6.77
N LYS A 6 -3.47 6.41 7.34
CA LYS A 6 -3.88 7.62 6.61
C LYS A 6 -2.68 8.41 6.09
N ARG A 7 -1.68 8.68 6.93
CA ARG A 7 -0.46 9.41 6.54
C ARG A 7 0.27 8.71 5.40
N GLU A 8 0.49 7.40 5.51
CA GLU A 8 1.17 6.62 4.47
C GLU A 8 0.36 6.52 3.19
N SER A 9 -0.97 6.37 3.31
CA SER A 9 -1.85 6.29 2.15
C SER A 9 -1.95 7.62 1.40
N VAL A 10 -1.85 8.76 2.09
CA VAL A 10 -1.87 10.10 1.50
C VAL A 10 -0.50 10.46 0.92
N ALA A 11 0.58 10.07 1.60
CA ALA A 11 1.95 10.34 1.14
C ALA A 11 2.26 9.64 -0.19
N ASP A 12 1.72 8.43 -0.41
CA ASP A 12 1.85 7.72 -1.69
C ASP A 12 0.60 6.91 -1.99
N ILE A 13 -0.14 7.38 -3.00
CA ILE A 13 -1.37 6.78 -3.49
C ILE A 13 -1.12 5.40 -4.12
N ARG A 14 0.10 5.12 -4.62
CA ARG A 14 0.43 3.84 -5.27
C ARG A 14 0.82 2.74 -4.28
N LYS A 15 1.21 3.09 -3.04
CA LYS A 15 1.59 2.09 -2.03
C LYS A 15 0.44 1.15 -1.74
N THR A 16 0.62 -0.15 -1.87
CA THR A 16 -0.44 -1.12 -1.60
C THR A 16 -0.60 -1.38 -0.09
N ALA A 17 -1.67 -2.07 0.30
CA ALA A 17 -1.86 -2.51 1.69
C ALA A 17 -0.70 -3.41 2.19
N MET A 18 -0.04 -4.13 1.27
CA MET A 18 1.14 -4.95 1.59
C MET A 18 2.35 -4.06 1.92
N ASP A 19 2.58 -3.02 1.13
CA ASP A 19 3.70 -2.10 1.34
C ASP A 19 3.57 -1.34 2.66
N ILE A 20 2.34 -0.93 2.99
CA ILE A 20 2.03 -0.28 4.28
C ILE A 20 2.23 -1.26 5.44
N SER A 21 1.76 -2.51 5.31
CA SER A 21 1.97 -3.55 6.34
C SER A 21 3.44 -3.82 6.58
N ARG A 22 4.24 -3.95 5.51
CA ARG A 22 5.68 -4.17 5.60
C ARG A 22 6.36 -2.98 6.27
N LYS A 23 6.06 -1.76 5.84
CA LYS A 23 6.62 -0.54 6.44
C LYS A 23 6.29 -0.40 7.92
N LEU A 24 5.05 -0.69 8.32
CA LEU A 24 4.63 -0.66 9.74
C LEU A 24 5.39 -1.68 10.60
N ARG A 25 5.74 -2.84 10.03
CA ARG A 25 6.59 -3.84 10.68
C ARG A 25 8.04 -3.41 10.74
N ASP A 26 8.60 -2.92 9.63
CA ASP A 26 10.00 -2.49 9.53
C ASP A 26 10.30 -1.32 10.50
N GLU A 27 9.34 -0.41 10.67
CA GLU A 27 9.44 0.71 11.60
C GLU A 27 9.04 0.34 13.05
N ASN A 28 8.74 -0.95 13.33
CA ASN A 28 8.24 -1.45 14.62
C ASN A 28 7.04 -0.67 15.18
N LEU A 29 6.24 -0.04 14.31
CA LEU A 29 5.12 0.81 14.71
C LEU A 29 3.90 0.00 15.13
N ALA A 30 3.62 -1.09 14.40
CA ALA A 30 2.56 -2.04 14.73
C ALA A 30 2.64 -3.29 13.85
N ASP A 31 2.41 -4.47 14.43
CA ASP A 31 2.17 -5.69 13.65
C ASP A 31 0.70 -5.80 13.26
N VAL A 32 0.35 -5.17 12.13
CA VAL A 32 -1.00 -5.19 11.59
C VAL A 32 -1.04 -6.05 10.35
N SER A 33 -1.99 -7.00 10.34
CA SER A 33 -2.21 -7.85 9.19
C SER A 33 -2.67 -7.02 7.97
N ARG A 34 -2.22 -7.45 6.79
CA ARG A 34 -2.59 -6.82 5.52
C ARG A 34 -4.11 -6.70 5.34
N SER A 35 -4.88 -7.70 5.79
CA SER A 35 -6.33 -7.74 5.63
C SER A 35 -7.02 -6.60 6.39
N ILE A 36 -6.54 -6.30 7.60
CA ILE A 36 -7.02 -5.16 8.41
C ILE A 36 -6.71 -3.83 7.69
N ILE A 37 -5.49 -3.66 7.20
CA ILE A 37 -5.10 -2.44 6.47
C ILE A 37 -5.94 -2.30 5.20
N SER A 38 -6.15 -3.37 4.46
CA SER A 38 -6.98 -3.34 3.25
C SER A 38 -8.43 -2.97 3.54
N ARG A 39 -8.99 -3.45 4.67
CA ARG A 39 -10.33 -3.07 5.10
C ARG A 39 -10.37 -1.58 5.46
N ARG A 40 -9.40 -1.09 6.23
CA ARG A 40 -9.32 0.33 6.61
C ARG A 40 -9.12 1.27 5.42
N LEU A 41 -8.33 0.87 4.43
CA LEU A 41 -8.14 1.67 3.22
C LEU A 41 -9.44 1.80 2.40
N LYS A 42 -10.34 0.82 2.47
CA LYS A 42 -11.66 0.86 1.83
C LYS A 42 -12.68 1.64 2.65
N GLU A 43 -12.72 1.42 3.96
CA GLU A 43 -13.69 2.07 4.87
C GLU A 43 -13.45 3.57 5.03
N VAL A 44 -12.18 4.00 5.00
CA VAL A 44 -11.80 5.41 5.24
C VAL A 44 -11.79 6.22 3.93
N ASP A 45 -12.21 5.62 2.82
CA ASP A 45 -12.30 6.23 1.49
C ASP A 45 -11.10 7.13 1.18
N PHE A 46 -9.90 6.55 1.10
CA PHE A 46 -8.74 7.25 0.56
C PHE A 46 -8.90 7.36 -0.97
N LEU A 47 -9.81 8.27 -1.34
CA LEU A 47 -10.50 8.57 -2.61
C LEU A 47 -9.66 8.67 -3.90
N GLN A 48 -8.39 8.30 -3.90
CA GLN A 48 -7.52 8.48 -5.07
C GLN A 48 -6.75 7.23 -5.49
N ARG A 49 -6.95 6.09 -4.81
CA ARG A 49 -6.34 4.81 -5.21
C ARG A 49 -7.07 4.24 -6.43
N ALA A 50 -6.95 4.93 -7.57
CA ALA A 50 -7.32 4.37 -8.85
C ALA A 50 -6.54 3.05 -9.01
N GLY A 51 -7.24 1.99 -9.41
CA GLY A 51 -6.62 0.69 -9.69
C GLY A 51 -5.64 0.82 -10.85
N VAL A 52 -4.40 1.24 -10.58
CA VAL A 52 -3.34 1.23 -11.59
C VAL A 52 -2.99 -0.23 -11.82
N LYS A 53 -3.10 -0.69 -13.08
CA LYS A 53 -2.58 -2.01 -13.48
C LYS A 53 -1.16 -2.11 -12.92
N LYS A 54 -0.88 -3.15 -12.14
CA LYS A 54 0.51 -3.47 -11.79
C LYS A 54 1.29 -3.44 -13.10
N PRO A 55 2.39 -2.68 -13.22
CA PRO A 55 3.20 -2.74 -14.42
C PRO A 55 3.53 -4.22 -14.62
N LEU A 56 3.28 -4.72 -15.84
CA LEU A 56 3.57 -6.10 -16.20
C LEU A 56 5.09 -6.27 -16.16
N ILE A 57 5.65 -6.48 -14.98
CA ILE A 57 7.01 -6.97 -14.80
C ILE A 57 6.94 -8.47 -15.07
N SER A 58 6.71 -8.82 -16.33
CA SER A 58 7.14 -10.13 -16.80
C SER A 58 8.64 -10.04 -17.03
N ALA A 59 9.37 -11.14 -16.84
CA ALA A 59 10.81 -11.20 -17.12
C ALA A 59 11.17 -10.72 -18.55
N LYS A 60 10.21 -10.73 -19.48
CA LYS A 60 10.36 -10.24 -20.86
C LYS A 60 10.47 -8.71 -20.96
N ASN A 61 9.91 -7.95 -20.01
CA ASN A 61 9.91 -6.48 -20.02
C ASN A 61 11.06 -5.86 -19.22
N LYS A 62 11.95 -6.68 -18.65
CA LYS A 62 13.10 -6.23 -17.85
C LYS A 62 14.25 -5.64 -18.69
N LYS A 63 14.27 -5.91 -20.00
CA LYS A 63 15.38 -5.58 -20.91
C LYS A 63 15.31 -4.18 -21.55
N THR A 64 14.22 -3.44 -21.40
CA THR A 64 14.04 -2.14 -22.09
C THR A 64 14.39 -0.92 -21.21
N ARG A 65 15.35 -1.07 -20.29
CA ARG A 65 15.84 0.02 -19.46
C ARG A 65 17.35 0.17 -19.61
#